data_AF-A0A7Z2ISY0-F1
#
_entry.id   AF-A0A7Z2ISY0-F1
#
_cell.length_a   1.000
_cell.length_b   1.000
_cell.length_c   1.000
_cell.angle_alpha   90.00
_cell.angle_beta   90.00
_cell.angle_gamma   90.00
#
_symmetry.space_group_name_H-M   'P 1'
#
loop_
_entity.id
_entity.type
_entity.pdbx_description
1 polymer ?
#
loop_
_entity_poly.entity_id
_entity_poly.type
_entity_poly.pdbx_seq_one_letter_code
_entity_poly.pdbx_strand_id
1 'polypeptide(L)'
;MMMIGEGAENFAFAHGMERVSPEIFSTPLRYEQLMAAREEGATVLDHSGAPLDEKQKMGTVGAVALDLDGNLAAATSTGGMTNKLPGRVGDSPLVGAGCYANNASVAVSCTGTGEVFIRALAAYDIAALMDYGGLSLAEACERVVMEKLPALGGSGGLIAIDHEGNVALPFNTEGMYRAWGYAGDTPTTGIYREKGDTVATQ
;
A
#
# COMPACT_ATOMS: atom_id res chain seq x y z
N MET A 1 -16.54 7.77 -2.80
CA MET A 1 -17.34 7.06 -3.83
C MET A 1 -16.74 5.66 -3.97
N MET A 2 -17.56 4.61 -4.04
CA MET A 2 -17.08 3.21 -4.12
C MET A 2 -18.14 2.35 -4.82
N MET A 3 -17.71 1.45 -5.71
CA MET A 3 -18.53 0.43 -6.37
C MET A 3 -17.92 -0.94 -6.08
N ILE A 4 -18.72 -1.99 -5.93
CA ILE A 4 -18.25 -3.35 -5.60
C ILE A 4 -18.90 -4.43 -6.46
N GLY A 5 -18.19 -5.55 -6.62
CA GLY A 5 -18.70 -6.77 -7.26
C GLY A 5 -19.25 -6.56 -8.67
N GLU A 6 -20.29 -7.31 -9.01
CA GLU A 6 -20.93 -7.29 -10.34
C GLU A 6 -21.41 -5.88 -10.75
N GLY A 7 -21.86 -5.06 -9.78
CA GLY A 7 -22.25 -3.68 -10.05
C GLY A 7 -21.10 -2.82 -10.56
N ALA A 8 -19.89 -3.00 -10.02
CA ALA A 8 -18.68 -2.31 -10.48
C ALA A 8 -18.27 -2.77 -11.88
N GLU A 9 -18.32 -4.08 -12.14
CA GLU A 9 -18.01 -4.66 -13.45
C GLU A 9 -18.98 -4.17 -14.52
N ASN A 10 -20.29 -4.21 -14.25
CA ASN A 10 -21.32 -3.75 -15.18
C ASN A 10 -21.19 -2.26 -15.50
N PHE A 11 -20.82 -1.43 -14.52
CA PHE A 11 -20.50 -0.04 -14.77
C PHE A 11 -19.31 0.10 -15.72
N ALA A 12 -18.22 -0.63 -15.49
CA ALA A 12 -17.04 -0.59 -16.35
C ALA A 12 -17.35 -1.04 -17.80
N PHE A 13 -18.11 -2.12 -17.97
CA PHE A 13 -18.52 -2.61 -19.29
C PHE A 13 -19.41 -1.61 -20.02
N ALA A 14 -20.32 -0.93 -19.31
CA ALA A 14 -21.15 0.12 -19.88
C ALA A 14 -20.33 1.33 -20.39
N HIS A 15 -19.08 1.50 -19.91
CA HIS A 15 -18.16 2.55 -20.33
C HIS A 15 -17.04 2.03 -21.26
N GLY A 16 -17.21 0.83 -21.84
CA GLY A 16 -16.31 0.31 -22.87
C GLY A 16 -15.07 -0.41 -22.36
N MET A 17 -14.98 -0.73 -21.07
CA MET A 17 -13.92 -1.59 -20.54
C MET A 17 -14.14 -3.04 -20.99
N GLU A 18 -13.07 -3.71 -21.41
CA GLU A 18 -13.13 -5.10 -21.84
C GLU A 18 -13.48 -6.04 -20.68
N ARG A 19 -14.38 -7.01 -20.94
CA ARG A 19 -14.64 -8.10 -20.01
C ARG A 19 -13.63 -9.22 -20.24
N VAL A 20 -12.92 -9.58 -19.18
CA VAL A 20 -11.92 -10.67 -19.20
C VAL A 20 -12.34 -11.84 -18.30
N SER A 21 -11.79 -13.02 -18.57
CA SER A 21 -11.89 -14.16 -17.66
C SER A 21 -10.96 -13.95 -16.46
N PRO A 22 -11.36 -14.27 -15.21
CA PRO A 22 -10.47 -14.16 -14.06
C PRO A 22 -9.25 -15.11 -14.14
N GLU A 23 -9.29 -16.12 -15.03
CA GLU A 23 -8.17 -17.04 -15.24
C GLU A 23 -6.90 -16.37 -15.71
N ILE A 24 -6.98 -15.18 -16.35
CA ILE A 24 -5.79 -14.45 -16.82
C ILE A 24 -4.88 -14.00 -15.67
N PHE A 25 -5.41 -13.90 -14.45
CA PHE A 25 -4.66 -13.49 -13.26
C PHE A 25 -4.04 -14.68 -12.51
N SER A 26 -4.40 -15.91 -12.87
CA SER A 26 -3.93 -17.12 -12.21
C SER A 26 -2.50 -17.44 -12.62
N THR A 27 -1.64 -17.71 -11.63
CA THR A 27 -0.25 -18.15 -11.86
C THR A 27 0.03 -19.43 -11.07
N PRO A 28 0.92 -20.32 -11.58
CA PRO A 28 1.31 -21.53 -10.84
C PRO A 28 1.82 -21.23 -9.43
N LEU A 29 2.65 -20.19 -9.28
CA LEU A 29 3.18 -19.75 -7.99
C LEU A 29 2.07 -19.42 -6.97
N ARG A 30 1.06 -18.64 -7.37
CA ARG A 30 -0.04 -18.26 -6.45
C ARG A 30 -0.99 -19.43 -6.16
N TYR A 31 -1.12 -20.36 -7.10
CA TYR A 31 -1.88 -21.58 -6.86
C TYR A 31 -1.18 -22.49 -5.83
N GLU A 32 0.14 -22.65 -5.92
CA GLU A 32 0.94 -23.40 -4.94
C GLU A 32 0.82 -22.79 -3.53
N GLN A 33 0.94 -21.47 -3.40
CA GLN A 33 0.74 -20.76 -2.13
C GLN A 33 -0.67 -20.98 -1.55
N LEU A 34 -1.71 -20.96 -2.38
CA LEU A 34 -3.08 -21.24 -1.95
C LEU A 34 -3.23 -22.66 -1.41
N MET A 35 -2.62 -23.65 -2.07
CA MET A 35 -2.67 -25.03 -1.62
C MET A 35 -1.96 -25.20 -0.27
N ALA A 36 -0.76 -24.64 -0.11
CA ALA A 36 -0.03 -24.66 1.16
C ALA A 36 -0.82 -23.98 2.29
N ALA A 37 -1.37 -22.78 2.05
CA ALA A 37 -2.16 -22.05 3.05
C ALA A 37 -3.42 -22.84 3.50
N ARG A 38 -4.02 -23.62 2.60
CA ARG A 38 -5.17 -24.49 2.92
C ARG A 38 -4.78 -25.69 3.77
N GLU A 39 -3.64 -26.30 3.49
CA GLU A 39 -3.12 -27.42 4.29
C GLU A 39 -2.80 -26.98 5.73
N GLU A 40 -2.30 -25.76 5.90
CA GLU A 40 -2.01 -25.17 7.21
C GLU A 40 -3.25 -24.58 7.91
N GLY A 41 -4.40 -24.48 7.23
CA GLY A 41 -5.60 -23.83 7.74
C GLY A 41 -5.42 -22.33 8.00
N ALA A 42 -4.45 -21.70 7.36
CA ALA A 42 -4.05 -20.32 7.58
C ALA A 42 -4.62 -19.37 6.50
N THR A 43 -4.93 -18.14 6.91
CA THR A 43 -5.05 -17.01 5.97
C THR A 43 -3.74 -16.26 6.01
N VAL A 44 -3.03 -16.25 4.88
CA VAL A 44 -1.65 -15.76 4.84
C VAL A 44 -1.63 -14.37 4.23
N LEU A 45 -1.08 -13.43 5.00
CA LEU A 45 -0.75 -12.10 4.51
C LEU A 45 0.47 -12.21 3.60
N ASP A 46 0.55 -11.39 2.56
CA ASP A 46 1.68 -11.35 1.64
C ASP A 46 3.00 -10.86 2.30
N HIS A 47 3.09 -10.78 3.63
CA HIS A 47 4.26 -10.29 4.38
C HIS A 47 4.55 -11.05 5.69
N SER A 48 3.81 -12.11 6.05
CA SER A 48 4.07 -12.92 7.26
C SER A 48 5.04 -14.09 7.00
N GLY A 49 6.07 -14.27 7.84
CA GLY A 49 7.09 -15.33 7.73
C GLY A 49 8.51 -14.78 7.58
N ALA A 50 9.55 -15.61 7.78
CA ALA A 50 11.01 -15.34 7.79
C ALA A 50 11.56 -14.54 6.54
N PRO A 51 12.88 -14.24 6.41
CA PRO A 51 13.45 -13.22 5.50
C PRO A 51 12.75 -13.18 4.16
N LEU A 52 12.30 -12.00 3.67
CA LEU A 52 11.49 -11.83 2.45
C LEU A 52 11.71 -12.96 1.41
N ASP A 53 10.95 -14.05 1.55
CA ASP A 53 10.96 -15.10 0.54
C ASP A 53 10.10 -14.55 -0.58
N GLU A 54 10.73 -14.20 -1.70
CA GLU A 54 10.05 -13.70 -2.90
C GLU A 54 8.96 -14.69 -3.37
N LYS A 55 9.02 -15.95 -2.93
CA LYS A 55 8.00 -16.99 -3.16
C LYS A 55 6.79 -16.94 -2.23
N GLN A 56 6.77 -16.12 -1.19
CA GLN A 56 5.65 -16.01 -0.24
C GLN A 56 5.10 -14.59 -0.12
N LYS A 57 5.83 -13.59 -0.64
CA LYS A 57 5.55 -12.19 -0.38
C LYS A 57 5.47 -11.37 -1.67
N MET A 58 4.28 -11.28 -2.27
CA MET A 58 4.00 -10.23 -3.25
C MET A 58 2.67 -9.56 -2.89
N GLY A 59 2.72 -8.36 -2.34
CA GLY A 59 1.55 -7.68 -1.80
C GLY A 59 0.90 -6.72 -2.78
N THR A 60 -0.08 -6.00 -2.23
CA THR A 60 -0.63 -4.75 -2.74
C THR A 60 0.44 -3.88 -3.41
N VAL A 61 0.08 -3.29 -4.56
CA VAL A 61 0.89 -2.30 -5.27
C VAL A 61 0.25 -0.92 -5.14
N GLY A 62 1.05 0.12 -5.29
CA GLY A 62 0.52 1.47 -5.39
C GLY A 62 1.55 2.49 -5.80
N ALA A 63 1.07 3.71 -6.05
CA ALA A 63 1.85 4.84 -6.52
C ALA A 63 1.33 6.12 -5.88
N VAL A 64 2.25 7.05 -5.65
CA VAL A 64 1.98 8.43 -5.27
C VAL A 64 2.80 9.35 -6.18
N ALA A 65 2.26 10.51 -6.51
CA ALA A 65 2.93 11.47 -7.38
C ALA A 65 2.56 12.91 -7.01
N LEU A 66 3.53 13.81 -7.20
CA LEU A 66 3.38 15.26 -7.23
C LEU A 66 3.72 15.73 -8.64
N ASP A 67 2.79 16.40 -9.32
CA ASP A 67 3.04 16.97 -10.65
C ASP A 67 3.63 18.40 -10.59
N LEU A 68 4.02 18.92 -11.76
CA LEU A 68 4.60 20.27 -11.88
C LEU A 68 3.60 21.40 -11.58
N ASP A 69 2.30 21.10 -11.58
CA ASP A 69 1.24 22.04 -11.24
C ASP A 69 0.89 22.02 -9.74
N GLY A 70 1.60 21.18 -8.95
CA GLY A 70 1.42 21.06 -7.51
C GLY A 70 0.27 20.13 -7.09
N ASN A 71 -0.21 19.26 -7.99
CA ASN A 71 -1.25 18.29 -7.66
C ASN A 71 -0.67 17.00 -7.11
N LEU A 72 -1.27 16.54 -6.01
CA LEU A 72 -0.96 15.27 -5.37
C LEU A 72 -2.00 14.21 -5.77
N ALA A 73 -1.53 13.02 -6.13
CA ALA A 73 -2.37 11.87 -6.44
C ALA A 73 -1.82 10.59 -5.80
N ALA A 74 -2.73 9.69 -5.45
CA ALA A 74 -2.42 8.36 -4.94
C ALA A 74 -3.32 7.30 -5.59
N ALA A 75 -2.76 6.11 -5.80
CA ALA A 75 -3.50 4.95 -6.27
C ALA A 75 -2.96 3.67 -5.64
N THR A 76 -3.86 2.76 -5.26
CA THR A 76 -3.53 1.48 -4.61
C THR A 76 -4.37 0.36 -5.21
N SER A 77 -3.76 -0.80 -5.48
CA SER A 77 -4.45 -1.96 -6.06
C SER A 77 -3.94 -3.27 -5.46
N THR A 78 -4.83 -4.26 -5.31
CA THR A 78 -4.51 -5.52 -4.64
C THR A 78 -5.38 -6.69 -5.10
N GLY A 79 -4.81 -7.90 -5.07
CA GLY A 79 -5.57 -9.15 -5.13
C GLY A 79 -6.20 -9.54 -3.79
N GLY A 80 -5.83 -8.87 -2.70
CA GLY A 80 -6.16 -9.25 -1.33
C GLY A 80 -5.17 -10.28 -0.78
N MET A 81 -5.63 -11.11 0.15
CA MET A 81 -4.78 -12.12 0.80
C MET A 81 -4.95 -13.51 0.19
N THR A 82 -3.89 -14.31 0.29
CA THR A 82 -3.96 -15.74 -0.04
C THR A 82 -4.91 -16.44 0.93
N ASN A 83 -5.76 -17.31 0.38
CA ASN A 83 -6.80 -18.04 1.12
C ASN A 83 -7.84 -17.15 1.83
N LYS A 84 -8.08 -15.93 1.33
CA LYS A 84 -9.12 -15.04 1.84
C LYS A 84 -10.52 -15.66 1.75
N LEU A 85 -11.38 -15.34 2.71
CA LEU A 85 -12.82 -15.60 2.57
C LEU A 85 -13.38 -14.77 1.40
N PRO A 86 -14.20 -15.35 0.50
CA PRO A 86 -14.84 -14.60 -0.58
C PRO A 86 -15.62 -13.39 -0.04
N GLY A 87 -15.42 -12.23 -0.65
CA GLY A 87 -16.03 -10.97 -0.21
C GLY A 87 -15.25 -10.23 0.89
N ARG A 88 -14.15 -10.76 1.43
CA ARG A 88 -13.27 -9.99 2.34
C ARG A 88 -12.67 -8.79 1.61
N VAL A 89 -12.77 -7.62 2.24
CA VAL A 89 -12.21 -6.35 1.76
C VAL A 89 -11.07 -5.90 2.69
N GLY A 90 -9.94 -5.54 2.10
CA GLY A 90 -8.79 -4.96 2.81
C GLY A 90 -8.79 -3.43 2.77
N ASP A 91 -7.67 -2.82 3.13
CA ASP A 91 -7.48 -1.36 3.20
C ASP A 91 -7.39 -0.69 1.82
N SER A 92 -6.84 -1.37 0.82
CA SER A 92 -6.46 -0.78 -0.46
C SER A 92 -7.57 0.02 -1.18
N PRO A 93 -8.84 -0.44 -1.26
CA PRO A 93 -9.89 0.34 -1.93
C PRO A 93 -10.58 1.35 -1.00
N LEU A 94 -10.18 1.46 0.26
CA LEU A 94 -10.82 2.30 1.27
C LEU A 94 -10.04 3.62 1.44
N VAL A 95 -10.69 4.71 1.03
CA VAL A 95 -10.13 6.07 1.13
C VAL A 95 -9.78 6.39 2.58
N GLY A 96 -8.55 6.85 2.79
CA GLY A 96 -8.00 7.16 4.10
C GLY A 96 -7.43 5.97 4.87
N ALA A 97 -7.72 4.73 4.46
CA ALA A 97 -7.06 3.54 5.00
C ALA A 97 -5.83 3.17 4.16
N GLY A 98 -6.05 2.68 2.93
CA GLY A 98 -4.98 2.21 2.05
C GLY A 98 -4.58 3.18 0.93
N CYS A 99 -5.37 4.23 0.71
CA CYS A 99 -5.14 5.23 -0.34
C CYS A 99 -5.72 6.58 0.10
N TYR A 100 -4.92 7.65 0.03
CA TYR A 100 -5.36 9.01 0.30
C TYR A 100 -4.53 10.04 -0.46
N ALA A 101 -5.14 11.13 -0.91
CA ALA A 101 -4.41 12.26 -1.47
C ALA A 101 -5.14 13.58 -1.19
N ASN A 102 -4.39 14.60 -0.82
CA ASN A 102 -4.87 15.97 -0.66
C ASN A 102 -3.74 16.96 -0.95
N ASN A 103 -3.97 17.89 -1.89
CA ASN A 103 -2.97 18.89 -2.32
C ASN A 103 -2.44 19.77 -1.16
N ALA A 104 -3.23 19.95 -0.10
CA ALA A 104 -2.80 20.76 1.06
C ALA A 104 -1.90 20.00 2.05
N SER A 105 -1.76 18.67 1.90
CA SER A 105 -0.97 17.84 2.82
C SER A 105 -0.13 16.82 2.06
N VAL A 106 -0.69 15.65 1.76
CA VAL A 106 0.07 14.46 1.37
C VAL A 106 -0.72 13.52 0.47
N ALA A 107 -0.02 12.82 -0.42
CA ALA A 107 -0.48 11.61 -1.10
C ALA A 107 0.16 10.37 -0.45
N VAL A 108 -0.65 9.36 -0.14
CA VAL A 108 -0.23 8.15 0.56
C VAL A 108 -0.86 6.90 -0.08
N SER A 109 -0.04 5.88 -0.28
CA SER A 109 -0.47 4.53 -0.68
C SER A 109 0.13 3.50 0.28
N CYS A 110 -0.69 2.59 0.79
CA CYS A 110 -0.29 1.60 1.79
C CYS A 110 -0.22 0.17 1.24
N THR A 111 0.55 -0.67 1.93
CA THR A 111 0.61 -2.12 1.73
C THR A 111 0.85 -2.80 3.08
N GLY A 112 0.05 -3.81 3.44
CA GLY A 112 0.19 -4.47 4.74
C GLY A 112 -1.06 -5.20 5.25
N THR A 113 -1.13 -5.35 6.57
CA THR A 113 -2.23 -6.02 7.28
C THR A 113 -3.50 -5.17 7.23
N GLY A 114 -4.29 -5.34 6.17
CA GLY A 114 -5.40 -4.45 5.85
C GLY A 114 -6.35 -4.13 7.01
N GLU A 115 -6.71 -5.10 7.86
CA GLU A 115 -7.59 -4.88 9.02
C GLU A 115 -7.04 -3.82 9.98
N VAL A 116 -5.72 -3.80 10.22
CA VAL A 116 -5.09 -2.83 11.12
C VAL A 116 -5.00 -1.46 10.46
N PHE A 117 -4.68 -1.41 9.17
CA PHE A 117 -4.60 -0.17 8.39
C PHE A 117 -5.97 0.51 8.28
N ILE A 118 -7.05 -0.26 8.16
CA ILE A 118 -8.43 0.25 8.24
C ILE A 118 -8.72 0.81 9.62
N ARG A 119 -8.45 0.05 10.68
CA ARG A 119 -8.75 0.47 12.07
C ARG A 119 -8.02 1.75 12.47
N ALA A 120 -6.83 1.99 11.92
CA ALA A 120 -6.02 3.16 12.19
C ALA A 120 -6.24 4.33 11.21
N LEU A 121 -6.99 4.13 10.11
CA LEU A 121 -7.01 5.02 8.94
C LEU A 121 -5.59 5.44 8.52
N ALA A 122 -4.71 4.46 8.32
CA ALA A 122 -3.27 4.69 8.20
C ALA A 122 -2.87 5.79 7.21
N ALA A 123 -3.45 5.79 6.00
CA ALA A 123 -3.14 6.80 4.98
C ALA A 123 -3.60 8.22 5.39
N TYR A 124 -4.80 8.36 5.95
CA TYR A 124 -5.33 9.64 6.40
C TYR A 124 -4.67 10.14 7.69
N ASP A 125 -4.26 9.23 8.56
CA ASP A 125 -3.60 9.56 9.82
C ASP A 125 -2.25 10.26 9.59
N ILE A 126 -1.51 9.91 8.52
CA ILE A 126 -0.34 10.68 8.07
C ILE A 126 -0.75 12.13 7.76
N ALA A 127 -1.78 12.33 6.94
CA ALA A 127 -2.26 13.66 6.57
C ALA A 127 -2.71 14.46 7.80
N ALA A 128 -3.47 13.84 8.71
CA ALA A 128 -3.97 14.49 9.92
C ALA A 128 -2.85 14.86 10.91
N LEU A 129 -1.82 14.01 11.05
CA LEU A 129 -0.65 14.31 11.89
C LEU A 129 0.15 15.50 11.34
N MET A 130 0.27 15.62 10.03
CA MET A 130 0.92 16.76 9.39
C MET A 130 0.06 18.02 9.51
N ASP A 131 -1.19 17.96 9.04
CA ASP A 131 -2.08 19.12 8.93
C ASP A 131 -2.51 19.67 10.31
N TYR A 132 -2.89 18.79 11.24
CA TYR A 132 -3.38 19.22 12.56
C TYR A 132 -2.30 19.19 13.64
N GLY A 133 -1.35 18.26 13.54
CA GLY A 133 -0.28 18.08 14.51
C GLY A 133 0.98 18.89 14.21
N GLY A 134 1.12 19.43 13.00
CA GLY A 134 2.31 20.15 12.55
C GLY A 134 3.56 19.29 12.44
N LEU A 135 3.40 17.96 12.33
CA LEU A 135 4.52 17.03 12.14
C LEU A 135 5.05 17.13 10.70
N SER A 136 6.35 16.94 10.54
CA SER A 136 6.94 16.67 9.23
C SER A 136 6.45 15.32 8.67
N LEU A 137 6.57 15.12 7.36
CA LEU A 137 6.26 13.83 6.73
C LEU A 137 7.03 12.68 7.39
N ALA A 138 8.30 12.88 7.69
CA ALA A 138 9.15 11.88 8.35
C ALA A 138 8.64 11.48 9.73
N GLU A 139 8.28 12.45 10.57
CA GLU A 139 7.75 12.21 11.92
C GLU A 139 6.37 11.54 11.88
N ALA A 140 5.51 11.96 10.94
CA ALA A 140 4.21 11.32 10.74
C ALA A 140 4.37 9.86 10.30
N CYS A 141 5.27 9.60 9.36
CA CYS A 141 5.62 8.26 8.90
C CYS A 141 6.14 7.37 10.03
N GLU A 142 7.07 7.87 10.85
CA GLU A 142 7.61 7.13 12.01
C GLU A 142 6.49 6.78 12.99
N ARG A 143 5.68 7.78 13.38
CA ARG A 143 4.55 7.62 14.30
C ARG A 143 3.56 6.56 13.83
N VAL A 144 3.20 6.57 12.55
CA VAL A 144 2.20 5.62 12.03
C VAL A 144 2.81 4.24 11.83
N VAL A 145 3.91 4.15 11.08
CA VAL A 145 4.44 2.88 10.58
C VAL A 145 5.26 2.14 11.63
N MET A 146 6.05 2.85 12.43
CA MET A 146 6.94 2.22 13.41
C MET A 146 6.30 2.10 14.80
N GLU A 147 5.32 2.94 15.13
CA GLU A 147 4.70 2.94 16.47
C GLU A 147 3.24 2.46 16.44
N LYS A 148 2.31 3.21 15.83
CA LYS A 148 0.87 2.96 15.94
C LYS A 148 0.44 1.63 15.31
N LEU A 149 0.90 1.33 14.09
CA LEU A 149 0.52 0.10 13.40
C LEU A 149 1.05 -1.15 14.11
N PRO A 150 2.35 -1.26 14.48
CA PRO A 150 2.85 -2.39 15.27
C PRO A 150 2.16 -2.55 16.62
N ALA A 151 1.85 -1.45 17.33
CA ALA A 151 1.13 -1.50 18.59
C ALA A 151 -0.28 -2.12 18.47
N LEU A 152 -0.87 -2.09 17.27
CA LEU A 152 -2.15 -2.72 16.96
C LEU A 152 -2.01 -4.12 16.33
N GLY A 153 -0.78 -4.66 16.25
CA GLY A 153 -0.46 -5.93 15.61
C GLY A 153 -0.38 -5.86 14.08
N GLY A 154 -0.27 -4.66 13.51
CA GLY A 154 -0.15 -4.43 12.08
C GLY A 154 1.30 -4.54 11.60
N SER A 155 1.48 -5.10 10.41
CA SER A 155 2.75 -5.07 9.70
C SER A 155 2.54 -4.61 8.26
N GLY A 156 3.52 -3.93 7.69
CA GLY A 156 3.48 -3.39 6.34
C GLY A 156 4.34 -2.14 6.19
N GLY A 157 3.99 -1.35 5.19
CA GLY A 157 4.61 -0.05 4.90
C GLY A 157 3.69 0.83 4.07
N LEU A 158 4.22 2.00 3.72
CA LEU A 158 3.55 2.94 2.83
C LEU A 158 4.58 3.73 2.03
N ILE A 159 4.10 4.37 0.98
CA ILE A 159 4.82 5.41 0.25
C ILE A 159 4.04 6.70 0.35
N ALA A 160 4.74 7.81 0.50
CA ALA A 160 4.14 9.12 0.64
C ALA A 160 4.95 10.23 -0.02
N ILE A 161 4.25 11.21 -0.59
CA ILE A 161 4.80 12.48 -1.07
C ILE A 161 3.95 13.61 -0.50
N ASP A 162 4.60 14.59 0.15
CA ASP A 162 3.91 15.77 0.66
C ASP A 162 3.84 16.92 -0.35
N HIS A 163 3.11 17.98 -0.01
CA HIS A 163 2.90 19.14 -0.88
C HIS A 163 4.17 19.96 -1.14
N GLU A 164 5.26 19.71 -0.40
CA GLU A 164 6.57 20.34 -0.60
C GLU A 164 7.49 19.46 -1.46
N GLY A 165 7.05 18.25 -1.81
CA GLY A 165 7.81 17.29 -2.61
C GLY A 165 8.72 16.38 -1.79
N ASN A 166 8.64 16.38 -0.46
CA ASN A 166 9.38 15.40 0.35
C ASN A 166 8.84 13.99 0.09
N VAL A 167 9.74 13.01 -0.01
CA VAL A 167 9.38 11.61 -0.30
C VAL A 167 9.75 10.70 0.86
N ALA A 168 8.81 9.86 1.29
CA ALA A 168 9.02 8.86 2.33
C ALA A 168 8.50 7.48 1.89
N LEU A 169 9.27 6.43 2.20
CA LEU A 169 8.90 5.04 1.91
C LEU A 169 9.06 4.12 3.14
N PRO A 170 8.45 4.45 4.31
CA PRO A 170 8.60 3.69 5.56
C PRO A 170 7.99 2.29 5.50
N PHE A 171 8.64 1.32 6.15
CA PHE A 171 8.11 -0.02 6.34
C PHE A 171 8.65 -0.67 7.62
N ASN A 172 7.76 -1.32 8.38
CA ASN A 172 8.10 -2.06 9.59
C ASN A 172 8.37 -3.56 9.33
N THR A 173 8.16 -4.01 8.09
CA THR A 173 8.57 -5.33 7.59
C THR A 173 10.09 -5.43 7.41
N GLU A 174 10.59 -6.63 7.09
CA GLU A 174 12.01 -6.83 6.76
C GLU A 174 12.43 -6.14 5.44
N GLY A 175 11.47 -5.94 4.54
CA GLY A 175 11.64 -5.19 3.31
C GLY A 175 10.29 -4.87 2.65
N MET A 176 10.37 -4.04 1.61
CA MET A 176 9.26 -3.57 0.79
C MET A 176 9.79 -3.28 -0.61
N TYR A 177 9.23 -3.94 -1.63
CA TYR A 177 9.51 -3.60 -3.03
C TYR A 177 9.10 -2.15 -3.28
N ARG A 178 10.07 -1.31 -3.60
CA ARG A 178 9.84 0.13 -3.70
C ARG A 178 10.77 0.78 -4.71
N ALA A 179 10.30 1.89 -5.27
CA ALA A 179 11.10 2.77 -6.11
C ALA A 179 10.60 4.21 -5.96
N TRP A 180 11.48 5.17 -6.22
CA TRP A 180 11.12 6.59 -6.27
C TRP A 180 12.10 7.35 -7.17
N GLY A 181 11.72 8.54 -7.61
CA GLY A 181 12.60 9.45 -8.33
C GLY A 181 11.93 10.79 -8.63
N TYR A 182 12.71 11.87 -8.61
CA TYR A 182 12.28 13.17 -9.11
C TYR A 182 12.33 13.21 -10.64
N ALA A 183 11.47 14.04 -11.24
CA ALA A 183 11.45 14.21 -12.68
C ALA A 183 12.80 14.80 -13.17
N GLY A 184 13.47 14.09 -14.08
CA GLY A 184 14.77 14.49 -14.63
C GLY A 184 15.97 13.82 -13.95
N ASP A 185 15.77 13.18 -12.81
CA ASP A 185 16.83 12.49 -12.06
C ASP A 185 16.84 10.98 -12.34
N THR A 186 17.92 10.31 -11.90
CA THR A 186 18.00 8.84 -11.95
C THR A 186 17.18 8.25 -10.81
N PRO A 187 16.28 7.27 -11.08
CA PRO A 187 15.45 6.69 -10.04
C PRO A 187 16.26 5.81 -9.08
N THR A 188 15.73 5.66 -7.86
CA THR A 188 16.24 4.74 -6.84
C THR A 188 15.27 3.58 -6.68
N THR A 189 15.78 2.36 -6.53
CA THR A 189 15.00 1.15 -6.28
C THR A 189 15.53 0.44 -5.04
N GLY A 190 14.64 -0.19 -4.26
CA GLY A 190 15.03 -0.96 -3.07
C GLY A 190 14.04 -2.06 -2.75
N ILE A 191 14.53 -3.05 -1.99
CA ILE A 191 13.71 -4.15 -1.46
C ILE A 191 13.95 -4.24 0.04
N TYR A 192 15.20 -4.48 0.45
CA TYR A 192 15.58 -4.60 1.85
C TYR A 192 15.91 -3.24 2.48
N ARG A 193 16.17 -3.25 3.79
CA ARG A 193 16.75 -2.10 4.50
C ARG A 193 18.22 -1.96 4.08
N GLU A 194 18.59 -0.77 3.60
CA GLU A 194 20.00 -0.40 3.43
C GLU A 194 20.49 0.44 4.62
N LYS A 195 21.82 0.55 4.76
CA LYS A 195 22.47 1.27 5.85
C LYS A 195 22.33 2.79 5.60
N GLY A 196 21.30 3.43 6.17
CA GLY A 196 21.15 4.90 6.16
C GLY A 196 19.83 5.49 5.65
N ASP A 197 18.84 4.67 5.28
CA ASP A 197 17.55 5.13 4.77
C ASP A 197 16.66 5.66 5.91
N THR A 198 16.59 6.97 6.13
CA THR A 198 15.50 7.56 6.92
C THR A 198 14.68 8.61 6.19
N VAL A 199 15.24 9.50 5.37
CA VAL A 199 14.43 10.46 4.58
C VAL A 199 15.27 10.99 3.42
N ALA A 200 14.71 11.06 2.21
CA ALA A 200 15.29 11.86 1.13
C ALA A 200 14.60 13.24 1.11
N THR A 201 15.31 14.28 1.53
CA THR A 201 14.88 15.68 1.41
C THR A 201 15.59 16.33 0.22
N GLN A 202 14.99 17.35 -0.41
CA GLN A 202 15.76 18.30 -1.22
C GLN A 202 16.71 19.13 -0.34
#